data_AF-A0A847H538-F1
#
_entry.id   AF-A0A847H538-F1
#
_cell.length_a   1.000
_cell.length_b   1.000
_cell.length_c   1.000
_cell.angle_alpha   90.00
_cell.angle_beta   90.00
_cell.angle_gamma   90.00
#
_symmetry.space_group_name_H-M   'P 1'
#
loop_
_entity.id
_entity.type
_entity.pdbx_description
1 polymer ?
#
loop_
_entity_poly.entity_id
_entity_poly.type
_entity_poly.pdbx_seq_one_letter_code
_entity_poly.pdbx_strand_id
1 'polypeptide(L)'
;MRRLIPLIKKEVYQILRDPSSLMIAVILPMLLLFFYGYGVSLDTNNIKIGMVVQDNSPEVQSLVKAFKDTKYFSITFSDNRKDIEEQILASKLRGMVVIPVDFTQRLLNPHDVSKIQVIADG
;
A
#
# COMPACT_ATOMS: atom_id res chain seq x y z
N MET A 1 -6.14 -19.23 -46.10
CA MET A 1 -5.43 -17.94 -45.86
C MET A 1 -5.77 -16.82 -46.87
N ARG A 2 -6.09 -17.14 -48.14
CA ARG A 2 -6.30 -16.17 -49.25
C ARG A 2 -7.48 -15.18 -49.11
N ARG A 3 -8.42 -15.42 -48.18
CA ARG A 3 -9.59 -14.52 -47.91
C ARG A 3 -9.57 -13.83 -46.54
N LEU A 4 -8.72 -14.28 -45.61
CA LEU A 4 -8.66 -13.74 -44.25
C LEU A 4 -7.89 -12.41 -44.19
N ILE A 5 -6.73 -12.34 -44.85
CA ILE A 5 -5.88 -11.14 -44.85
C ILE A 5 -6.60 -9.91 -45.45
N PRO A 6 -7.33 -10.02 -46.58
CA PRO A 6 -8.10 -8.89 -47.11
C PRO A 6 -9.22 -8.43 -46.18
N LEU A 7 -9.86 -9.37 -45.49
CA LEU A 7 -10.94 -9.07 -44.55
C LEU A 7 -10.40 -8.28 -43.34
N ILE A 8 -9.31 -8.76 -42.75
CA ILE A 8 -8.63 -8.07 -41.63
C ILE A 8 -8.20 -6.67 -42.06
N LYS A 9 -7.61 -6.52 -43.25
CA LYS A 9 -7.19 -5.20 -43.75
C LYS A 9 -8.37 -4.24 -43.94
N LYS A 10 -9.53 -4.74 -44.38
CA LYS A 10 -10.76 -3.95 -44.51
C LYS A 10 -11.26 -3.49 -43.14
N GLU A 11 -11.38 -4.40 -42.18
CA GLU A 11 -11.87 -4.08 -40.84
C GLU A 11 -10.95 -3.11 -40.11
N VAL A 12 -9.62 -3.28 -40.21
CA VAL A 12 -8.65 -2.32 -39.65
C VAL A 12 -8.82 -0.94 -40.27
N TYR A 13 -8.96 -0.85 -41.60
CA TYR A 13 -9.17 0.44 -42.27
C TYR A 13 -10.52 1.08 -41.89
N GLN A 14 -11.54 0.25 -41.65
CA GLN A 14 -12.86 0.69 -41.21
C GLN A 14 -12.82 1.26 -39.79
N ILE A 15 -12.12 0.59 -38.86
CA ILE A 15 -11.89 1.08 -37.49
C ILE A 15 -11.08 2.38 -37.50
N LEU A 16 -10.02 2.46 -38.31
CA LEU A 16 -9.18 3.66 -38.42
C LEU A 16 -9.91 4.85 -39.05
N ARG A 17 -10.98 4.63 -39.81
CA ARG A 17 -11.76 5.71 -40.44
C ARG A 17 -13.03 6.05 -39.68
N ASP A 18 -13.41 5.25 -38.69
CA ASP A 18 -14.52 5.55 -37.79
C ASP A 18 -14.02 6.40 -36.60
N PRO A 19 -14.32 7.71 -36.58
CA PRO A 19 -13.85 8.61 -35.52
C PRO A 19 -14.36 8.19 -34.13
N SER A 20 -15.52 7.54 -34.04
CA SER A 20 -16.07 7.07 -32.76
C SER A 20 -15.27 5.90 -32.19
N SER A 21 -14.91 4.95 -33.06
CA SER A 21 -14.07 3.80 -32.70
C SER A 21 -12.66 4.23 -32.31
N LEU A 22 -12.05 5.16 -33.04
CA LEU A 22 -10.77 5.76 -32.66
C LEU A 22 -10.86 6.49 -31.32
N MET A 23 -11.96 7.20 -31.07
CA MET A 23 -12.16 7.93 -29.82
C MET A 23 -12.18 6.98 -28.62
N ILE A 24 -12.92 5.88 -28.67
CA ILE A 24 -12.96 4.89 -27.58
C ILE A 24 -11.58 4.23 -27.41
N ALA A 25 -10.93 3.86 -28.51
CA ALA A 25 -9.63 3.20 -28.49
C ALA A 25 -8.52 4.04 -27.84
N VAL A 26 -8.65 5.38 -27.80
CA VAL A 26 -7.68 6.29 -27.20
C VAL A 26 -8.15 6.84 -25.85
N ILE A 27 -9.40 7.30 -25.76
CA ILE A 27 -9.94 7.93 -24.53
C ILE A 27 -10.09 6.91 -23.40
N LEU A 28 -10.60 5.70 -23.66
CA LEU A 28 -10.80 4.71 -22.61
C LEU A 28 -9.46 4.33 -21.94
N PRO A 29 -8.39 3.99 -22.68
CA PRO A 29 -7.08 3.76 -22.07
C PRO A 29 -6.51 4.99 -21.36
N MET A 30 -6.69 6.21 -21.89
CA MET A 30 -6.21 7.43 -21.21
C MET A 30 -6.94 7.69 -19.90
N LEU A 31 -8.27 7.47 -19.85
CA LEU A 31 -9.04 7.55 -18.62
C LEU A 31 -8.59 6.49 -17.61
N LEU A 32 -8.36 5.25 -18.06
CA LEU A 32 -7.81 4.22 -17.20
C LEU A 32 -6.43 4.61 -16.66
N LEU A 33 -5.53 5.12 -17.50
CA LEU A 33 -4.23 5.64 -17.06
C LEU A 33 -4.37 6.81 -16.10
N PHE A 34 -5.37 7.67 -16.26
CA PHE A 34 -5.63 8.76 -15.34
C PHE A 34 -6.16 8.24 -14.00
N PHE A 35 -7.12 7.32 -14.00
CA PHE A 35 -7.64 6.69 -12.78
C PHE A 35 -6.56 5.88 -12.06
N TYR A 36 -5.72 5.13 -12.78
CA TYR A 36 -4.62 4.38 -12.16
C TYR A 36 -3.45 5.28 -11.78
N GLY A 37 -3.14 6.32 -12.55
CA GLY A 37 -2.04 7.24 -12.27
C GLY A 37 -2.35 8.22 -11.13
N TYR A 38 -3.62 8.60 -10.97
CA TYR A 38 -4.07 9.57 -9.97
C TYR A 38 -4.83 8.91 -8.79
N GLY A 39 -5.70 7.95 -9.09
CA GLY A 39 -6.58 7.28 -8.11
C GLY A 39 -5.95 6.06 -7.44
N VAL A 40 -4.99 5.39 -8.09
CA VAL A 40 -4.13 4.41 -7.41
C VAL A 40 -2.84 5.14 -7.05
N SER A 41 -2.77 5.64 -5.81
CA SER A 41 -1.52 6.18 -5.28
C SER A 41 -0.45 5.08 -5.33
N LEU A 42 0.40 5.12 -6.35
CA LEU A 42 1.68 4.40 -6.39
C LEU A 42 2.70 5.03 -5.42
N ASP A 43 2.31 6.08 -4.70
CA ASP A 43 3.09 6.75 -3.67
C ASP A 43 3.02 5.94 -2.36
N THR A 44 3.49 4.69 -2.42
CA THR A 44 3.68 3.79 -1.27
C THR A 44 4.80 4.26 -0.35
N ASN A 45 5.45 5.39 -0.68
CA ASN A 45 6.59 5.96 0.05
C ASN A 45 6.18 6.77 1.29
N ASN A 46 4.91 6.82 1.66
CA ASN A 46 4.51 7.59 2.83
C ASN A 46 3.28 7.02 3.53
N ILE A 47 3.28 5.71 3.74
CA ILE A 47 2.22 5.06 4.52
C ILE A 47 2.34 5.54 5.96
N LYS A 48 1.36 6.35 6.39
CA LYS A 48 1.27 6.79 7.78
C LYS A 48 0.85 5.61 8.65
N ILE A 49 1.74 5.16 9.51
CA ILE A 49 1.50 4.07 10.45
C ILE A 49 1.63 4.57 11.89
N GLY A 50 0.73 4.12 12.75
CA GLY A 50 0.86 4.29 14.19
C GLY A 50 1.76 3.22 14.78
N MET A 51 2.60 3.57 15.75
CA MET A 51 3.38 2.58 16.49
C MET A 51 3.16 2.77 17.99
N VAL A 52 2.72 1.69 18.64
CA VAL A 52 2.54 1.62 20.09
C VAL A 52 3.66 0.77 20.66
N VAL A 53 4.56 1.43 21.40
CA VAL A 53 5.74 0.80 21.99
C VAL A 53 5.55 0.74 23.49
N GLN A 54 5.42 -0.46 24.04
CA GLN A 54 5.21 -0.65 25.48
C GLN A 54 6.47 -1.17 26.19
N ASP A 55 7.48 -1.61 25.44
CA ASP A 55 8.77 -2.09 25.93
C ASP A 55 9.89 -1.13 25.49
N ASN A 56 10.70 -0.68 26.45
CA ASN A 56 11.80 0.28 26.23
C ASN A 56 13.17 -0.39 26.07
N SER A 57 13.22 -1.69 25.82
CA SER A 57 14.46 -2.43 25.65
C SER A 57 15.30 -1.96 24.43
N PRO A 58 16.62 -2.18 24.46
CA PRO A 58 17.51 -1.90 23.33
C PRO A 58 17.08 -2.58 22.03
N GLU A 59 16.54 -3.80 22.13
CA GLU A 59 16.06 -4.60 21.00
C GLU A 59 14.87 -3.91 20.32
N VAL A 60 13.94 -3.39 21.10
CA VAL A 60 12.78 -2.65 20.58
C VAL A 60 13.19 -1.31 20.00
N GLN A 61 14.14 -0.59 20.61
CA GLN A 61 14.66 0.64 20.03
C GLN A 61 15.36 0.41 18.69
N SER A 62 16.09 -0.70 18.55
CA SER A 62 16.70 -1.11 17.27
C SER A 62 15.64 -1.37 16.20
N LEU A 63 14.57 -2.07 16.55
CA LEU A 63 13.44 -2.32 15.65
C LEU A 63 12.75 -1.02 15.22
N VAL A 64 12.42 -0.15 16.19
CA VAL A 64 11.82 1.17 15.92
C VAL A 64 12.69 1.99 14.98
N LYS A 65 14.02 1.96 15.18
CA LYS A 65 14.97 2.67 14.32
C LYS A 65 14.97 2.12 12.89
N ALA A 66 14.97 0.80 12.73
CA ALA A 66 14.90 0.17 11.41
C ALA A 66 13.61 0.57 10.64
N PHE A 67 12.48 0.67 11.33
CA PHE A 67 11.23 1.16 10.75
C PHE A 67 11.29 2.67 10.42
N LYS A 68 11.93 3.50 11.25
CA LYS A 68 12.10 4.95 10.98
C LYS A 68 13.02 5.22 9.78
N ASP A 69 14.04 4.41 9.60
CA ASP A 69 15.04 4.60 8.55
C ASP A 69 14.52 4.21 7.15
N THR A 70 13.32 3.60 7.07
CA THR A 70 12.71 3.21 5.80
C THR A 70 11.89 4.35 5.18
N LYS A 71 12.07 4.59 3.88
CA LYS A 71 11.32 5.61 3.12
C LYS A 71 9.87 5.22 2.78
N TYR A 72 9.37 4.11 3.29
CA TYR A 72 8.01 3.63 3.00
C TYR A 72 7.01 4.02 4.09
N PHE A 73 7.49 4.31 5.30
CA PHE A 73 6.66 4.46 6.47
C PHE A 73 6.90 5.82 7.14
N SER A 74 5.80 6.51 7.45
CA SER A 74 5.82 7.66 8.35
C SER A 74 5.21 7.25 9.68
N ILE A 75 6.04 7.19 10.71
CA ILE A 75 5.65 6.61 12.00
C ILE A 75 5.17 7.70 12.95
N THR A 76 3.96 7.55 13.46
CA THR A 76 3.42 8.33 14.58
C THR A 76 3.48 7.50 15.84
N PHE A 77 4.22 7.98 16.84
CA PHE A 77 4.33 7.31 18.15
C PHE A 77 3.21 7.77 19.06
N SER A 78 2.62 6.83 19.80
CA SER A 78 1.76 7.14 20.94
C SER A 78 1.92 6.07 22.01
N ASP A 79 1.92 6.50 23.26
CA ASP A 79 1.93 5.63 24.43
C ASP A 79 0.53 5.05 24.71
N ASN A 80 -0.50 5.66 24.14
CA ASN A 80 -1.88 5.23 24.27
C ASN A 80 -2.38 4.61 22.97
N ARG A 81 -2.65 3.30 23.03
CA ARG A 81 -3.23 2.54 21.92
C ARG A 81 -4.53 3.15 21.41
N LYS A 82 -5.36 3.70 22.30
CA LYS A 82 -6.67 4.26 21.94
C LYS A 82 -6.53 5.47 21.00
N ASP A 83 -5.51 6.29 21.20
CA ASP A 83 -5.27 7.48 20.37
C ASP A 83 -4.90 7.09 18.94
N ILE A 84 -4.14 6.00 18.76
CA ILE A 84 -3.80 5.46 17.44
C ILE A 84 -5.04 4.84 16.78
N GLU A 85 -5.85 4.09 17.53
CA GLU A 85 -7.11 3.52 17.02
C GLU A 85 -8.06 4.62 16.53
N GLU A 86 -8.22 5.71 17.29
CA GLU A 86 -9.02 6.87 16.87
C GLU A 86 -8.46 7.53 15.60
N GLN A 87 -7.14 7.60 15.43
CA GLN A 87 -6.52 8.14 14.24
C GLN A 87 -6.66 7.25 13.00
N ILE A 88 -6.71 5.92 13.18
CA ILE A 88 -7.04 4.98 12.10
C ILE A 88 -8.50 5.16 11.69
N LEU A 89 -9.43 5.20 12.66
CA LEU A 89 -10.86 5.42 12.40
C LEU A 89 -11.13 6.76 11.70
N ALA A 90 -10.32 7.79 12.00
CA ALA A 90 -10.36 9.08 11.31
C ALA A 90 -9.65 9.10 9.95
N SER A 91 -9.20 7.95 9.44
CA SER A 91 -8.43 7.77 8.20
C SER A 91 -7.14 8.61 8.13
N LYS A 92 -6.58 9.03 9.28
CA LYS A 92 -5.32 9.76 9.36
C LYS A 92 -4.10 8.83 9.30
N LEU A 93 -4.28 7.61 9.78
CA LEU A 93 -3.33 6.51 9.73
C LEU A 93 -3.92 5.37 8.90
N ARG A 94 -3.07 4.64 8.17
CA ARG A 94 -3.46 3.46 7.37
C ARG A 94 -3.35 2.16 8.17
N GLY A 95 -2.79 2.21 9.37
CA GLY A 95 -2.62 1.03 10.21
C GLY A 95 -1.80 1.32 11.47
N MET A 96 -1.65 0.28 12.30
CA MET A 96 -0.78 0.31 13.46
C MET A 96 0.06 -0.95 13.65
N VAL A 97 1.23 -0.76 14.24
CA VAL A 97 2.11 -1.80 14.73
C VAL A 97 2.14 -1.72 16.26
N VAL A 98 1.81 -2.82 16.92
CA VAL A 98 1.84 -2.91 18.39
C VAL A 98 2.96 -3.84 18.81
N ILE A 99 3.89 -3.31 19.60
CA ILE A 99 4.99 -4.05 20.22
C ILE A 99 4.64 -4.29 21.70
N PRO A 100 4.37 -5.55 22.11
CA PRO A 100 3.94 -5.84 23.47
C PRO A 100 5.10 -5.75 24.48
N VAL A 101 4.76 -5.58 25.76
CA VAL A 101 5.72 -5.46 26.89
C VAL A 101 6.64 -6.66 27.07
N ASP A 102 6.22 -7.84 26.62
CA ASP A 102 6.95 -9.11 26.75
C ASP A 102 7.81 -9.45 25.51
N PHE A 103 7.89 -8.51 24.55
CA PHE A 103 8.59 -8.71 23.28
C PHE A 103 10.04 -9.17 23.49
N THR A 104 10.80 -8.48 24.34
CA THR A 104 12.21 -8.79 24.57
C THR A 104 12.40 -10.10 25.31
N GLN A 105 11.57 -10.36 26.32
CA GLN A 105 11.62 -11.61 27.09
C GLN A 105 11.33 -12.84 26.22
N ARG A 106 10.38 -12.70 25.28
CA ARG A 106 10.06 -13.75 24.32
C ARG A 106 11.13 -13.93 23.25
N LEU A 107 11.73 -12.84 22.77
CA LEU A 107 12.80 -12.89 21.78
C LEU A 107 14.03 -13.66 22.31
N LEU A 108 14.33 -13.53 23.60
CA LEU A 108 15.45 -14.20 24.26
C LEU A 108 15.17 -15.67 24.59
N ASN A 109 13.92 -16.13 24.52
CA ASN A 109 13.54 -17.51 24.77
C ASN A 109 13.46 -18.32 23.45
N PRO A 110 14.29 -19.36 23.25
CA PRO A 110 14.32 -20.15 22.01
C PRO A 110 13.02 -20.91 21.70
N HIS A 111 12.13 -21.05 22.68
CA HIS A 111 10.86 -21.76 22.57
C HIS A 111 9.65 -20.84 22.41
N ASP A 112 9.85 -19.52 22.43
CA ASP A 112 8.76 -18.54 22.38
C ASP A 112 8.78 -17.77 21.06
N VAL A 113 7.59 -17.52 20.50
CA VAL A 113 7.44 -16.75 19.27
C VAL A 113 7.02 -15.34 19.64
N SER A 114 7.90 -14.36 19.36
CA SER A 114 7.56 -12.96 19.56
C SER A 114 6.42 -12.54 18.60
N LYS A 115 5.32 -12.03 19.17
CA LYS A 115 4.11 -11.65 18.41
C LYS A 115 4.14 -10.15 18.14
N ILE A 116 4.36 -9.76 16.89
CA ILE A 116 4.11 -8.40 16.41
C ILE A 116 2.69 -8.36 15.85
N GLN A 117 1.83 -7.48 16.37
CA GLN A 117 0.50 -7.28 15.81
C GLN A 117 0.56 -6.13 14.78
N VAL A 118 0.15 -6.44 13.56
CA VAL A 118 -0.02 -5.47 12.48
C VAL A 118 -1.50 -5.37 12.16
N ILE A 119 -2.07 -4.18 12.28
CA ILE A 119 -3.44 -3.88 11.87
C ILE A 119 -3.36 -2.90 10.70
N ALA A 120 -3.88 -3.28 9.54
CA ALA A 120 -3.91 -2.45 8.35
C ALA A 120 -5.37 -2.25 7.92
N ASP A 121 -5.71 -1.02 7.54
CA ASP A 121 -7.00 -0.68 6.97
C ASP A 121 -6.86 -0.66 5.44
N GLY A 122 -7.70 -1.44 4.76
CA GLY A 122 -7.62 -1.73 3.32
C GLY A 122 -8.52 -0.84 2.49
#